data_AF-A0A972U8E4-F1
#
_entry.id   AF-A0A972U8E4-F1
#
_cell.length_a   1.000
_cell.length_b   1.000
_cell.length_c   1.000
_cell.angle_alpha   90.00
_cell.angle_beta   90.00
_cell.angle_gamma   90.00
#
_symmetry.space_group_name_H-M   'P 1'
#
loop_
_entity.id
_entity.type
_entity.pdbx_description
1 polymer ?
#
loop_
_entity_poly.entity_id
_entity_poly.type
_entity_poly.pdbx_seq_one_letter_code
_entity_poly.pdbx_strand_id
1 'polypeptide(L)'
;MKMENGRKKTILLVDDDTSLLVTLSDFLRFEGYDVTTAESGELGLKRLQVLEPDLIILDMSMPGMGGIGFLKEISINGKLRHPVLVLTARANMAEFFADVDVDGFVAKPCAPEDLLMEVGRILFLRSGQDEERVDAPAPRKVLLGEDDAMVAAAIEAVFAEEGLLVTLVERGPDMIEQAILQRPDVIVLKQIFSKMNGDAVADMLQAMPNARTIPVILYDDSGRLKSAAPPSGVRQVVLSSDPNELLSALRSTT
;
A
#
# COMPACT_ATOMS: atom_id res chain seq x y z
N MET A 1 -31.03 2.30 -17.46
CA MET A 1 -30.57 2.60 -16.09
C MET A 1 -29.39 3.55 -16.25
N LYS A 2 -29.52 4.80 -15.80
CA LYS A 2 -28.49 5.83 -15.98
C LYS A 2 -27.33 5.50 -15.05
N MET A 3 -26.15 5.24 -15.61
CA MET A 3 -24.92 4.97 -14.87
C MET A 3 -24.39 6.27 -14.24
N GLU A 4 -23.81 6.11 -13.07
CA GLU A 4 -23.29 7.15 -12.19
C GLU A 4 -22.25 8.06 -12.85
N ASN A 5 -22.25 9.30 -12.42
CA ASN A 5 -21.53 10.42 -13.00
C ASN A 5 -20.04 10.45 -12.56
N GLY A 6 -19.35 9.29 -12.63
CA GLY A 6 -17.92 9.18 -12.31
C GLY A 6 -17.04 9.77 -13.42
N ARG A 7 -15.98 10.51 -13.06
CA ARG A 7 -15.02 11.00 -14.08
C ARG A 7 -14.37 9.81 -14.79
N LYS A 8 -14.17 9.91 -16.11
CA LYS A 8 -13.41 8.89 -16.85
C LYS A 8 -12.03 8.74 -16.22
N LYS A 9 -11.63 7.48 -15.98
CA LYS A 9 -10.29 7.16 -15.51
C LYS A 9 -9.28 7.45 -16.62
N THR A 10 -8.19 8.08 -16.25
CA THR A 10 -7.14 8.59 -17.12
C THR A 10 -5.93 7.65 -17.07
N ILE A 11 -5.41 7.26 -18.24
CA ILE A 11 -4.28 6.35 -18.37
C ILE A 11 -3.15 7.06 -19.12
N LEU A 12 -1.95 7.02 -18.58
CA LEU A 12 -0.73 7.39 -19.29
C LEU A 12 -0.06 6.12 -19.81
N LEU A 13 -0.01 5.96 -21.14
CA LEU A 13 0.68 4.84 -21.80
C LEU A 13 2.05 5.31 -22.30
N VAL A 14 3.11 4.65 -21.84
CA VAL A 14 4.51 5.00 -22.14
C VAL A 14 5.21 3.81 -22.80
N ASP A 15 5.57 3.95 -24.07
CA ASP A 15 6.16 2.89 -24.89
C ASP A 15 6.84 3.53 -26.12
N ASP A 16 8.03 3.06 -26.53
CA ASP A 16 8.69 3.59 -27.73
C ASP A 16 8.12 3.00 -29.04
N ASP A 17 7.35 1.91 -28.97
CA ASP A 17 6.61 1.39 -30.12
C ASP A 17 5.33 2.21 -30.38
N THR A 18 5.45 3.17 -31.29
CA THR A 18 4.32 4.02 -31.71
C THR A 18 3.12 3.25 -32.28
N SER A 19 3.34 2.08 -32.90
CA SER A 19 2.24 1.27 -33.43
C SER A 19 1.45 0.66 -32.28
N LEU A 20 2.17 0.14 -31.28
CA LEU A 20 1.56 -0.41 -30.07
C LEU A 20 0.82 0.68 -29.28
N LEU A 21 1.40 1.88 -29.15
CA LEU A 21 0.74 3.03 -28.54
C LEU A 21 -0.61 3.33 -29.19
N VAL A 22 -0.66 3.39 -30.53
CA VAL A 22 -1.91 3.65 -31.26
C VAL A 22 -2.93 2.56 -30.97
N THR A 23 -2.56 1.30 -31.18
CA THR A 23 -3.46 0.15 -31.00
C THR A 23 -4.01 0.06 -29.58
N LEU A 24 -3.17 0.14 -28.56
CA LEU A 24 -3.61 0.08 -27.17
C LEU A 24 -4.39 1.32 -26.76
N SER A 25 -4.03 2.51 -27.24
CA SER A 25 -4.78 3.72 -26.92
C SER A 25 -6.19 3.70 -27.51
N ASP A 26 -6.38 3.20 -28.73
CA ASP A 26 -7.69 3.09 -29.35
C ASP A 26 -8.56 2.05 -28.62
N PHE A 27 -7.96 0.92 -28.28
CA PHE A 27 -8.63 -0.13 -27.49
C PHE A 27 -9.07 0.38 -26.11
N LEU A 28 -8.15 0.98 -25.33
CA LEU A 28 -8.48 1.50 -24.00
C LEU A 28 -9.50 2.65 -24.05
N ARG A 29 -9.44 3.53 -25.07
CA ARG A 29 -10.46 4.57 -25.26
C ARG A 29 -11.82 3.99 -25.60
N PHE A 30 -11.86 2.93 -26.39
CA PHE A 30 -13.11 2.21 -26.70
C PHE A 30 -13.74 1.62 -25.44
N GLU A 31 -12.94 1.09 -24.52
CA GLU A 31 -13.35 0.59 -23.20
C GLU A 31 -13.71 1.71 -22.20
N GLY A 32 -13.64 2.98 -22.61
CA GLY A 32 -14.16 4.12 -21.85
C GLY A 32 -13.12 4.93 -21.06
N TYR A 33 -11.83 4.59 -21.15
CA TYR A 33 -10.75 5.35 -20.53
C TYR A 33 -10.40 6.61 -21.31
N ASP A 34 -9.84 7.61 -20.63
CA ASP A 34 -9.14 8.71 -21.29
C ASP A 34 -7.64 8.38 -21.34
N VAL A 35 -7.01 8.47 -22.51
CA VAL A 35 -5.65 7.93 -22.72
C VAL A 35 -4.74 9.00 -23.27
N THR A 36 -3.66 9.28 -22.54
CA THR A 36 -2.52 10.07 -23.01
C THR A 36 -1.36 9.14 -23.31
N THR A 37 -0.66 9.36 -24.42
CA THR A 37 0.50 8.54 -24.82
C THR A 37 1.81 9.32 -24.70
N ALA A 38 2.90 8.60 -24.50
CA ALA A 38 4.26 9.10 -24.56
C ALA A 38 5.19 8.07 -25.22
N GLU A 39 5.93 8.49 -26.25
CA GLU A 39 6.85 7.65 -27.03
C GLU A 39 8.24 7.46 -26.39
N SER A 40 8.43 7.93 -25.16
CA SER A 40 9.68 7.82 -24.41
C SER A 40 9.44 8.10 -22.93
N GLY A 41 10.35 7.62 -22.07
CA GLY A 41 10.34 7.93 -20.64
C GLY A 41 10.40 9.43 -20.37
N GLU A 42 11.25 10.16 -21.08
CA GLU A 42 11.39 11.62 -20.94
C GLU A 42 10.10 12.36 -21.29
N LEU A 43 9.41 11.95 -22.35
CA LEU A 43 8.11 12.53 -22.69
C LEU A 43 7.06 12.16 -21.64
N GLY A 44 7.07 10.93 -21.14
CA GLY A 44 6.18 10.50 -20.05
C GLY A 44 6.35 11.38 -18.81
N LEU A 45 7.58 11.67 -18.39
CA LEU A 45 7.86 12.54 -17.25
C LEU A 45 7.36 13.97 -17.50
N LYS A 46 7.53 14.49 -18.71
CA LYS A 46 6.97 15.80 -19.10
C LYS A 46 5.44 15.81 -19.03
N ARG A 47 4.77 14.73 -19.43
CA ARG A 47 3.30 14.62 -19.30
C ARG A 47 2.87 14.65 -17.83
N LEU A 48 3.58 13.94 -16.95
CA LEU A 48 3.28 13.89 -15.51
C LEU A 48 3.42 15.25 -14.79
N GLN A 49 4.06 16.25 -15.40
CA GLN A 49 4.09 17.61 -14.84
C GLN A 49 2.73 18.33 -14.92
N VAL A 50 1.86 17.90 -15.82
CA VAL A 50 0.56 18.55 -16.09
C VAL A 50 -0.62 17.57 -16.06
N LEU A 51 -0.36 16.27 -16.01
CA LEU A 51 -1.33 15.19 -15.97
C LEU A 51 -1.17 14.39 -14.67
N GLU A 52 -2.28 14.13 -13.99
CA GLU A 52 -2.34 13.17 -12.89
C GLU A 52 -3.12 11.92 -13.34
N PRO A 53 -2.44 10.93 -13.95
CA PRO A 53 -3.11 9.74 -14.43
C PRO A 53 -3.55 8.85 -13.26
N ASP A 54 -4.68 8.17 -13.44
CA ASP A 54 -5.16 7.12 -12.53
C ASP A 54 -4.35 5.82 -12.67
N LEU A 55 -3.70 5.61 -13.84
CA LEU A 55 -2.79 4.49 -14.08
C LEU A 55 -1.71 4.89 -15.09
N ILE A 56 -0.47 4.48 -14.82
CA ILE A 56 0.60 4.49 -15.81
C ILE A 56 0.78 3.06 -16.33
N ILE A 57 0.77 2.88 -17.64
CA ILE A 57 1.17 1.64 -18.30
C ILE A 57 2.54 1.90 -18.91
N LEU A 58 3.56 1.16 -18.48
CA LEU A 58 4.97 1.48 -18.75
C LEU A 58 5.71 0.31 -19.41
N ASP A 59 6.34 0.56 -20.55
CA ASP A 59 7.34 -0.36 -21.11
C ASP A 59 8.69 -0.25 -20.39
N MET A 60 9.36 -1.40 -20.19
CA MET A 60 10.67 -1.42 -19.54
C MET A 60 11.85 -1.23 -20.49
N SER A 61 11.68 -1.51 -21.77
CA SER A 61 12.72 -1.63 -22.78
C SER A 61 12.69 -0.49 -23.79
N MET A 62 12.68 0.75 -23.31
CA MET A 62 12.75 1.94 -24.17
C MET A 62 14.21 2.41 -24.37
N PRO A 63 14.56 2.98 -25.53
CA PRO A 63 15.84 3.66 -25.75
C PRO A 63 15.94 4.95 -24.92
N GLY A 64 17.17 5.33 -24.55
CA GLY A 64 17.40 6.49 -23.68
C GLY A 64 17.03 6.18 -22.23
N MET A 65 16.08 6.91 -21.66
CA MET A 65 15.51 6.58 -20.36
C MET A 65 14.58 5.36 -20.45
N GLY A 66 15.10 4.18 -20.12
CA GLY A 66 14.29 2.97 -19.95
C GLY A 66 13.33 3.04 -18.74
N GLY A 67 12.41 2.08 -18.64
CA GLY A 67 11.37 2.06 -17.61
C GLY A 67 11.90 2.08 -16.17
N ILE A 68 13.07 1.48 -15.90
CA ILE A 68 13.70 1.56 -14.56
C ILE A 68 14.10 3.00 -14.22
N GLY A 69 14.65 3.75 -15.19
CA GLY A 69 14.99 5.16 -15.00
C GLY A 69 13.75 6.00 -14.75
N PHE A 70 12.71 5.76 -15.54
CA PHE A 70 11.41 6.40 -15.36
C PHE A 70 10.83 6.18 -13.95
N LEU A 71 10.81 4.93 -13.49
CA LEU A 71 10.30 4.55 -12.16
C LEU A 71 11.08 5.24 -11.02
N LYS A 72 12.40 5.38 -11.16
CA LYS A 72 13.22 6.09 -10.17
C LYS A 72 12.87 7.57 -10.08
N GLU A 73 12.63 8.23 -11.21
CA GLU A 73 12.29 9.65 -11.26
C GLU A 73 10.91 9.96 -10.66
N ILE A 74 9.94 9.05 -10.83
CA ILE A 74 8.59 9.23 -10.26
C ILE A 74 8.44 8.68 -8.83
N SER A 75 9.48 8.04 -8.30
CA SER A 75 9.49 7.50 -6.94
C SER A 75 9.94 8.56 -5.95
N ILE A 76 9.17 8.76 -4.89
CA ILE A 76 9.52 9.65 -3.77
C ILE A 76 9.66 8.80 -2.52
N ASN A 77 10.84 8.81 -1.89
CA ASN A 77 11.16 7.99 -0.72
C ASN A 77 10.92 6.47 -0.95
N GLY A 78 11.12 5.99 -2.18
CA GLY A 78 10.93 4.59 -2.54
C GLY A 78 9.48 4.18 -2.79
N LYS A 79 8.52 5.11 -2.79
CA LYS A 79 7.10 4.85 -3.11
C LYS A 79 6.70 5.53 -4.41
N LEU A 80 5.94 4.82 -5.25
CA LEU A 80 5.36 5.39 -6.47
C LEU A 80 4.10 6.19 -6.14
N ARG A 81 4.02 7.42 -6.68
CA ARG A 81 2.84 8.28 -6.51
C ARG A 81 1.63 7.79 -7.29
N HIS A 82 1.87 7.25 -8.49
CA HIS A 82 0.85 6.76 -9.40
C HIS A 82 0.92 5.24 -9.48
N PRO A 83 -0.21 4.55 -9.65
CA PRO A 83 -0.20 3.13 -9.91
C PRO A 83 0.53 2.85 -11.22
N VAL A 84 1.35 1.80 -11.26
CA VAL A 84 2.09 1.42 -12.46
C VAL A 84 1.82 -0.03 -12.83
N LEU A 85 1.35 -0.23 -14.05
CA LEU A 85 1.31 -1.52 -14.73
C LEU A 85 2.49 -1.61 -15.69
N VAL A 86 3.38 -2.58 -15.47
CA VAL A 86 4.52 -2.80 -16.35
C VAL A 86 4.12 -3.71 -17.51
N LEU A 87 4.38 -3.25 -18.74
CA LEU A 87 4.36 -4.07 -19.94
C LEU A 87 5.80 -4.50 -20.28
N THR A 88 6.06 -5.79 -20.45
CA THR A 88 7.42 -6.28 -20.69
C THR A 88 7.48 -7.49 -21.61
N ALA A 89 8.46 -7.54 -22.52
CA ALA A 89 8.71 -8.71 -23.37
C ALA A 89 9.30 -9.92 -22.60
N ARG A 90 9.61 -9.77 -21.31
CA ARG A 90 10.26 -10.81 -20.50
C ARG A 90 9.28 -11.36 -19.46
N ALA A 91 8.58 -12.43 -19.81
CA ALA A 91 7.59 -13.11 -18.95
C ALA A 91 8.17 -13.66 -17.62
N ASN A 92 9.48 -13.84 -17.55
CA ASN A 92 10.23 -14.48 -16.46
C ASN A 92 11.02 -13.49 -15.57
N MET A 93 10.68 -12.19 -15.58
CA MET A 93 11.36 -11.16 -14.78
C MET A 93 10.60 -10.69 -13.54
N ALA A 94 9.55 -11.39 -13.09
CA ALA A 94 8.89 -11.07 -11.81
C ALA A 94 9.90 -11.06 -10.64
N GLU A 95 10.91 -11.94 -10.66
CA GLU A 95 12.01 -11.97 -9.69
C GLU A 95 13.00 -10.81 -9.83
N PHE A 96 13.19 -10.27 -11.04
CA PHE A 96 14.13 -9.15 -11.29
C PHE A 96 13.55 -7.79 -10.90
N PHE A 97 12.22 -7.71 -10.78
CA PHE A 97 11.50 -6.51 -10.36
C PHE A 97 10.91 -6.64 -8.95
N ALA A 98 11.31 -7.66 -8.18
CA ALA A 98 10.87 -7.84 -6.80
C ALA A 98 11.19 -6.63 -5.90
N ASP A 99 12.25 -5.87 -6.25
CA ASP A 99 12.66 -4.65 -5.57
C ASP A 99 11.98 -3.37 -6.12
N VAL A 100 11.09 -3.49 -7.10
CA VAL A 100 10.42 -2.38 -7.77
C VAL A 100 8.93 -2.40 -7.41
N ASP A 101 8.50 -1.42 -6.62
CA ASP A 101 7.13 -1.30 -6.06
C ASP A 101 6.10 -0.89 -7.12
N VAL A 102 5.79 -1.78 -8.07
CA VAL A 102 4.74 -1.58 -9.10
C VAL A 102 3.49 -2.42 -8.80
N ASP A 103 2.35 -2.00 -9.34
CA ASP A 103 1.03 -2.57 -9.00
C ASP A 103 0.68 -3.82 -9.82
N GLY A 104 1.37 -4.06 -10.95
CA GLY A 104 1.13 -5.23 -11.79
C GLY A 104 2.11 -5.38 -12.96
N PHE A 105 2.06 -6.54 -13.61
CA PHE A 105 2.88 -6.88 -14.77
C PHE A 105 2.05 -7.61 -15.83
N VAL A 106 2.25 -7.26 -17.10
CA VAL A 106 1.70 -7.98 -18.25
C VAL A 106 2.84 -8.25 -19.24
N ALA A 107 2.98 -9.52 -19.63
CA ALA A 107 4.01 -9.93 -20.58
C ALA A 107 3.56 -9.66 -22.03
N LYS A 108 4.43 -9.08 -22.85
CA LYS A 108 4.24 -8.94 -24.29
C LYS A 108 4.67 -10.24 -25.01
N PRO A 109 3.94 -10.70 -26.04
CA PRO A 109 2.64 -10.19 -26.48
C PRO A 109 1.53 -10.59 -25.48
N CYS A 110 0.60 -9.67 -25.22
CA CYS A 110 -0.58 -9.92 -24.40
C CYS A 110 -1.86 -9.80 -25.23
N ALA A 111 -2.89 -10.57 -24.88
CA ALA A 111 -4.22 -10.31 -25.41
C ALA A 111 -4.75 -8.98 -24.85
N PRO A 112 -5.49 -8.17 -25.64
CA PRO A 112 -6.10 -6.93 -25.15
C PRO A 112 -6.97 -7.15 -23.90
N GLU A 113 -7.65 -8.29 -23.81
CA GLU A 113 -8.49 -8.68 -22.69
C GLU A 113 -7.68 -8.91 -21.41
N ASP A 114 -6.47 -9.51 -21.51
CA ASP A 114 -5.58 -9.71 -20.37
C ASP A 114 -5.07 -8.37 -19.82
N LEU A 115 -4.73 -7.44 -20.72
CA LEU A 115 -4.36 -6.08 -20.34
C LEU A 115 -5.54 -5.38 -19.65
N LEU A 116 -6.74 -5.48 -20.22
CA LEU A 116 -7.93 -4.83 -19.67
C LEU A 116 -8.29 -5.36 -18.28
N MET A 117 -8.18 -6.67 -18.08
CA MET A 117 -8.40 -7.31 -16.78
C MET A 117 -7.45 -6.74 -15.73
N GLU A 118 -6.16 -6.60 -16.06
CA GLU A 118 -5.16 -6.09 -15.13
C GLU A 118 -5.31 -4.58 -14.86
N VAL A 119 -5.62 -3.80 -15.90
CA VAL A 119 -5.99 -2.37 -15.77
C VAL A 119 -7.20 -2.23 -14.83
N GLY A 120 -8.25 -3.01 -15.07
CA GLY A 120 -9.46 -3.02 -14.25
C GLY A 120 -9.18 -3.43 -12.80
N ARG A 121 -8.34 -4.44 -12.57
CA ARG A 121 -7.93 -4.88 -11.23
C ARG A 121 -7.20 -3.78 -10.47
N ILE A 122 -6.20 -3.15 -11.09
CA ILE A 122 -5.41 -2.08 -10.45
C ILE A 122 -6.30 -0.87 -10.16
N LEU A 123 -7.09 -0.43 -11.14
CA LEU A 123 -8.00 0.69 -10.97
C LEU A 123 -9.11 0.41 -9.95
N PHE A 124 -9.61 -0.81 -9.85
CA PHE A 124 -10.60 -1.22 -8.84
C PHE A 124 -10.03 -1.15 -7.42
N LEU A 125 -8.84 -1.71 -7.22
CA LEU A 125 -8.11 -1.66 -5.94
C LEU A 125 -7.77 -0.21 -5.54
N ARG A 126 -7.60 0.68 -6.54
CA ARG A 126 -7.38 2.11 -6.33
C ARG A 126 -8.69 2.89 -6.18
N SER A 127 -9.81 2.50 -6.79
CA SER A 127 -11.10 3.15 -6.57
C SER A 127 -11.66 2.89 -5.18
N GLY A 128 -11.37 1.73 -4.58
CA GLY A 128 -11.58 1.50 -3.15
C GLY A 128 -10.68 2.36 -2.24
N GLN A 129 -9.68 3.06 -2.81
CA GLN A 129 -8.82 4.03 -2.13
C GLN A 129 -9.09 5.49 -2.58
N ASP A 130 -9.77 5.72 -3.70
CA ASP A 130 -10.09 7.03 -4.28
C ASP A 130 -11.52 7.49 -3.94
N GLU A 131 -12.48 6.62 -3.63
CA GLU A 131 -13.81 7.04 -3.13
C GLU A 131 -13.73 7.71 -1.74
N GLU A 132 -12.62 7.52 -1.01
CA GLU A 132 -12.31 8.25 0.22
C GLU A 132 -11.54 9.57 -0.02
N ARG A 133 -11.18 9.92 -1.27
CA ARG A 133 -10.49 11.19 -1.59
C ARG A 133 -11.45 12.35 -1.86
N VAL A 134 -12.35 12.57 -0.92
CA VAL A 134 -12.84 13.92 -0.58
C VAL A 134 -12.22 14.27 0.77
N ASP A 135 -11.00 14.84 0.73
CA ASP A 135 -10.26 15.45 1.86
C ASP A 135 -10.06 14.64 3.17
N ALA A 136 -10.37 13.35 3.23
CA ALA A 136 -10.01 12.51 4.37
C ALA A 136 -8.67 11.78 4.13
N PRO A 137 -7.71 11.79 5.08
CA PRO A 137 -6.56 10.91 5.01
C PRO A 137 -7.03 9.46 4.93
N ALA A 138 -6.40 8.64 4.08
CA ALA A 138 -6.68 7.20 4.01
C ALA A 138 -6.69 6.62 5.42
N PRO A 139 -7.70 5.80 5.78
CA PRO A 139 -7.91 5.40 7.14
C PRO A 139 -6.72 4.58 7.62
N ARG A 140 -6.10 5.07 8.70
CA ARG A 140 -4.85 4.54 9.21
C ARG A 140 -5.04 3.09 9.63
N LYS A 141 -4.25 2.18 9.05
CA LYS A 141 -4.31 0.74 9.30
C LYS A 141 -3.58 0.40 10.60
N VAL A 142 -4.29 -0.24 11.52
CA VAL A 142 -3.78 -0.70 12.81
C VAL A 142 -3.79 -2.21 12.83
N LEU A 143 -2.64 -2.82 13.12
CA LEU A 143 -2.58 -4.25 13.44
C LEU A 143 -2.61 -4.40 14.97
N LEU A 144 -3.67 -4.99 15.50
CA LEU A 144 -3.90 -5.15 16.94
C LEU A 144 -3.55 -6.58 17.38
N GLY A 145 -2.57 -6.73 18.25
CA GLY A 145 -2.25 -8.00 18.92
C GLY A 145 -2.91 -8.08 20.29
N GLU A 146 -4.12 -8.64 20.35
CA GLU A 146 -4.93 -8.83 21.56
C GLU A 146 -5.61 -10.20 21.52
N ASP A 147 -5.51 -10.97 22.61
CA ASP A 147 -6.02 -12.33 22.73
C ASP A 147 -7.26 -12.45 23.63
N ASP A 148 -7.62 -11.38 24.34
CA ASP A 148 -8.88 -11.24 25.05
C ASP A 148 -9.94 -10.61 24.14
N ALA A 149 -10.95 -11.39 23.77
CA ALA A 149 -12.01 -10.96 22.85
C ALA A 149 -12.82 -9.75 23.35
N MET A 150 -12.97 -9.57 24.66
CA MET A 150 -13.72 -8.45 25.22
C MET A 150 -12.90 -7.16 25.15
N VAL A 151 -11.60 -7.24 25.45
CA VAL A 151 -10.68 -6.10 25.31
C VAL A 151 -10.49 -5.74 23.84
N ALA A 152 -10.30 -6.74 22.97
CA ALA A 152 -10.20 -6.54 21.52
C ALA A 152 -11.42 -5.78 20.97
N ALA A 153 -12.63 -6.25 21.28
CA ALA A 153 -13.86 -5.61 20.81
C ALA A 153 -14.01 -4.17 21.33
N ALA A 154 -13.58 -3.88 22.56
CA ALA A 154 -13.60 -2.53 23.12
C ALA A 154 -12.62 -1.59 22.39
N ILE A 155 -11.42 -2.07 22.09
CA ILE A 155 -10.40 -1.31 21.34
C ILE A 155 -10.87 -1.10 19.89
N GLU A 156 -11.35 -2.14 19.23
CA GLU A 156 -11.87 -2.08 17.86
C GLU A 156 -13.01 -1.08 17.73
N ALA A 157 -13.96 -1.06 18.68
CA ALA A 157 -15.08 -0.13 18.66
C ALA A 157 -14.61 1.35 18.69
N VAL A 158 -13.72 1.70 19.63
CA VAL A 158 -13.21 3.07 19.77
C VAL A 158 -12.32 3.46 18.58
N PHE A 159 -11.50 2.53 18.08
CA PHE A 159 -10.64 2.81 16.92
C PHE A 159 -11.46 2.97 15.64
N ALA A 160 -12.53 2.20 15.47
CA ALA A 160 -13.44 2.31 14.33
C ALA A 160 -14.23 3.63 14.35
N GLU A 161 -14.67 4.11 15.52
CA GLU A 161 -15.30 5.44 15.67
C GLU A 161 -14.39 6.59 15.20
N GLU A 162 -13.07 6.39 15.25
CA GLU A 162 -12.04 7.32 14.81
C GLU A 162 -11.57 7.08 13.37
N GLY A 163 -12.23 6.18 12.64
CA GLY A 163 -11.90 5.86 11.25
C GLY A 163 -10.59 5.09 11.07
N LEU A 164 -10.13 4.37 12.10
CA LEU A 164 -8.98 3.47 11.99
C LEU A 164 -9.41 2.11 11.47
N LEU A 165 -8.66 1.55 10.51
CA LEU A 165 -8.89 0.18 10.05
C LEU A 165 -8.11 -0.80 10.92
N VAL A 166 -8.80 -1.49 11.82
CA VAL A 166 -8.19 -2.46 12.73
C VAL A 166 -8.20 -3.86 12.11
N THR A 167 -7.05 -4.52 12.11
CA THR A 167 -6.92 -5.96 11.86
C THR A 167 -6.49 -6.62 13.16
N LEU A 168 -7.37 -7.46 13.73
CA LEU A 168 -7.09 -8.21 14.94
C LEU A 168 -6.23 -9.44 14.64
N VAL A 169 -5.25 -9.67 15.51
CA VAL A 169 -4.45 -10.88 15.55
C VAL A 169 -4.47 -11.39 16.99
N GLU A 170 -4.91 -12.64 17.15
CA GLU A 170 -5.07 -13.25 18.48
C GLU A 170 -3.85 -14.09 18.90
N ARG A 171 -2.86 -14.25 18.00
CA ARG A 171 -1.69 -15.11 18.21
C ARG A 171 -0.39 -14.44 17.80
N GLY A 172 0.61 -14.55 18.67
CA GLY A 172 1.93 -13.94 18.46
C GLY A 172 2.68 -14.33 17.16
N PRO A 173 2.68 -15.59 16.68
CA PRO A 173 3.39 -15.92 15.44
C PRO A 173 2.77 -15.22 14.22
N ASP A 174 1.44 -15.07 14.24
CA ASP A 174 0.66 -14.49 13.17
C ASP A 174 0.90 -12.97 13.06
N MET A 175 1.37 -12.31 14.14
CA MET A 175 1.69 -10.88 14.12
C MET A 175 2.77 -10.52 13.11
N ILE A 176 3.81 -11.34 13.00
CA ILE A 176 4.92 -11.07 12.09
C ILE A 176 4.46 -11.26 10.65
N GLU A 177 3.73 -12.35 10.38
CA GLU A 177 3.17 -12.64 9.07
C GLU A 177 2.22 -11.52 8.63
N GLN A 178 1.26 -11.13 9.47
CA GLN A 178 0.31 -10.07 9.15
C GLN A 178 0.97 -8.69 9.04
N ALA A 179 2.01 -8.39 9.83
CA ALA A 179 2.76 -7.15 9.68
C ALA A 179 3.43 -7.04 8.29
N ILE A 180 3.95 -8.15 7.76
CA ILE A 180 4.57 -8.20 6.43
C ILE A 180 3.52 -8.12 5.33
N LEU A 181 2.43 -8.88 5.45
CA LEU A 181 1.38 -8.97 4.42
C LEU A 181 0.54 -7.68 4.34
N GLN A 182 0.10 -7.17 5.48
CA GLN A 182 -0.84 -6.04 5.54
C GLN A 182 -0.15 -4.68 5.48
N ARG A 183 1.15 -4.62 5.81
CA ARG A 183 1.95 -3.39 5.93
C ARG A 183 1.17 -2.29 6.70
N PRO A 184 0.79 -2.52 7.96
CA PRO A 184 0.01 -1.56 8.74
C PRO A 184 0.80 -0.28 8.99
N ASP A 185 0.09 0.83 9.24
CA ASP A 185 0.71 2.12 9.58
C ASP A 185 1.25 2.12 11.01
N VAL A 186 0.71 1.24 11.87
CA VAL A 186 1.12 1.07 13.27
C VAL A 186 0.68 -0.28 13.80
N ILE A 187 1.48 -0.84 14.71
CA ILE A 187 1.15 -2.05 15.45
C ILE A 187 0.81 -1.63 16.89
N VAL A 188 -0.34 -2.07 17.39
CA VAL A 188 -0.70 -1.97 18.80
C VAL A 188 -0.66 -3.38 19.37
N LEU A 189 0.18 -3.61 20.36
CA LEU A 189 0.50 -4.96 20.81
C LEU A 189 0.43 -5.07 22.33
N LYS A 190 -0.28 -6.07 22.83
CA LYS A 190 -0.33 -6.39 24.25
C LYS A 190 0.99 -6.99 24.73
N GLN A 191 1.43 -6.63 25.93
CA GLN A 191 2.67 -7.15 26.50
C GLN A 191 2.56 -8.63 26.90
N ILE A 192 1.45 -9.04 27.49
CA ILE A 192 1.15 -10.46 27.70
C ILE A 192 0.17 -10.86 26.61
N PHE A 193 0.72 -11.38 25.52
CA PHE A 193 -0.06 -11.70 24.34
C PHE A 193 0.05 -13.20 24.03
N SER A 194 -1.00 -13.94 24.35
CA SER A 194 -1.02 -15.39 24.29
C SER A 194 0.11 -16.00 25.14
N LYS A 195 0.86 -16.96 24.59
CA LYS A 195 2.04 -17.57 25.24
C LYS A 195 3.33 -16.78 25.04
N MET A 196 3.27 -15.60 24.42
CA MET A 196 4.45 -14.80 24.08
C MET A 196 4.41 -13.42 24.73
N ASN A 197 5.57 -12.79 24.79
CA ASN A 197 5.67 -11.42 25.28
C ASN A 197 5.64 -10.47 24.08
N GLY A 198 4.86 -9.40 24.18
CA GLY A 198 4.72 -8.41 23.11
C GLY A 198 6.05 -7.72 22.78
N ASP A 199 6.89 -7.45 23.78
CA ASP A 199 8.25 -6.93 23.58
C ASP A 199 9.13 -7.84 22.70
N ALA A 200 9.07 -9.17 22.89
CA ALA A 200 9.81 -10.12 22.06
C ALA A 200 9.32 -10.12 20.61
N VAL A 201 8.01 -9.99 20.39
CA VAL A 201 7.45 -9.85 19.03
C VAL A 201 7.90 -8.52 18.40
N ALA A 202 7.94 -7.44 19.17
CA ALA A 202 8.45 -6.15 18.70
C ALA A 202 9.94 -6.22 18.29
N ASP A 203 10.79 -6.88 19.07
CA ASP A 203 12.18 -7.14 18.73
C ASP A 203 12.32 -7.95 17.43
N MET A 204 11.48 -8.97 17.24
CA MET A 204 11.46 -9.77 16.01
C MET A 204 11.04 -8.94 14.79
N LEU A 205 10.03 -8.07 14.93
CA LEU A 205 9.60 -7.16 13.87
C LEU A 205 10.72 -6.20 13.45
N GLN A 206 11.51 -5.69 14.40
CA GLN A 206 12.68 -4.85 14.12
C GLN A 206 13.80 -5.57 13.38
N ALA A 207 13.96 -6.88 13.59
CA ALA A 207 14.96 -7.67 12.88
C ALA A 207 14.59 -7.93 11.40
N MET A 208 13.32 -7.71 11.01
CA MET A 208 12.82 -7.99 9.66
C MET A 208 12.91 -6.75 8.76
N PRO A 209 13.60 -6.81 7.60
CA PRO A 209 13.78 -5.66 6.69
C PRO A 209 12.46 -4.98 6.27
N ASN A 210 11.40 -5.77 6.10
CA ASN A 210 10.09 -5.32 5.60
C ASN A 210 9.11 -4.88 6.69
N ALA A 211 9.47 -5.02 7.98
CA ALA A 211 8.60 -4.66 9.11
C ALA A 211 9.27 -3.69 10.12
N ARG A 212 10.61 -3.56 10.10
CA ARG A 212 11.38 -2.75 11.06
C ARG A 212 11.03 -1.26 11.11
N THR A 213 10.42 -0.73 10.05
CA THR A 213 10.02 0.68 9.97
C THR A 213 8.62 0.93 10.53
N ILE A 214 7.85 -0.11 10.83
CA ILE A 214 6.49 0.02 11.35
C ILE A 214 6.57 0.39 12.83
N PRO A 215 5.95 1.50 13.28
CA PRO A 215 5.96 1.88 14.68
C PRO A 215 5.14 0.88 15.51
N VAL A 216 5.69 0.46 16.65
CA VAL A 216 5.02 -0.42 17.61
C VAL A 216 4.65 0.38 18.87
N ILE A 217 3.37 0.31 19.27
CA ILE A 217 2.87 0.75 20.56
C ILE A 217 2.62 -0.51 21.39
N LEU A 218 3.35 -0.63 22.49
CA LEU A 218 3.18 -1.74 23.43
C LEU A 218 2.23 -1.29 24.53
N TYR A 219 1.23 -2.08 24.89
CA TYR A 219 0.42 -1.80 26.06
C TYR A 219 0.41 -2.95 27.06
N ASP A 220 0.22 -2.61 28.32
CA ASP A 220 0.24 -3.57 29.41
C ASP A 220 -0.80 -3.20 30.47
N ASP A 221 -1.75 -4.10 30.69
CA ASP A 221 -2.73 -4.06 31.77
C ASP A 221 -2.43 -5.10 32.87
N SER A 222 -1.37 -5.88 32.71
CA SER A 222 -0.97 -6.93 33.65
C SER A 222 -0.06 -6.43 34.79
N GLY A 223 0.46 -5.20 34.67
CA GLY A 223 1.42 -4.61 35.61
C GLY A 223 2.82 -5.21 35.52
N ARG A 224 3.13 -5.91 34.43
CA ARG A 224 4.45 -6.51 34.17
C ARG A 224 5.48 -5.44 33.80
N LEU A 225 5.08 -4.45 33.01
CA LEU A 225 5.86 -3.25 32.73
C LEU A 225 5.69 -2.28 33.89
N LYS A 226 6.82 -1.98 34.55
CA LYS A 226 6.86 -1.03 35.68
C LYS A 226 7.07 0.41 35.24
N SER A 227 7.26 0.65 33.95
CA SER A 227 7.61 1.95 33.38
C SER A 227 7.04 2.08 31.98
N ALA A 228 6.64 3.30 31.63
CA ALA A 228 6.27 3.70 30.27
C ALA A 228 7.50 3.98 29.38
N ALA A 229 8.73 3.73 29.87
CA ALA A 229 9.93 3.82 29.06
C ALA A 229 9.91 2.73 27.97
N PRO A 230 9.95 3.10 26.69
CA PRO A 230 9.85 2.12 25.61
C PRO A 230 11.12 1.26 25.51
N PRO A 231 11.00 -0.07 25.37
CA PRO A 231 12.13 -0.92 25.00
C PRO A 231 12.57 -0.66 23.55
N SER A 232 13.70 -1.25 23.15
CA SER A 232 14.17 -1.17 21.77
C SER A 232 13.08 -1.62 20.79
N GLY A 233 12.89 -0.90 19.69
CA GLY A 233 11.89 -1.26 18.68
C GLY A 233 10.44 -0.89 18.99
N VAL A 234 10.18 -0.45 20.21
CA VAL A 234 8.88 0.08 20.63
C VAL A 234 8.95 1.60 20.62
N ARG A 235 7.95 2.25 20.03
CA ARG A 235 7.88 3.70 19.98
C ARG A 235 7.31 4.29 21.25
N GLN A 236 6.30 3.64 21.83
CA GLN A 236 5.59 4.12 23.00
C GLN A 236 5.04 2.94 23.81
N VAL A 237 5.00 3.10 25.14
CA VAL A 237 4.37 2.14 26.07
C VAL A 237 3.16 2.79 26.72
N VAL A 238 2.05 2.06 26.80
CA VAL A 238 0.82 2.46 27.51
C VAL A 238 0.55 1.45 28.63
N LEU A 239 0.40 1.90 29.87
CA LEU A 239 0.23 1.00 31.04
C LEU A 239 -1.25 0.72 31.36
N SER A 240 -2.05 0.62 30.31
CA SER A 240 -3.51 0.48 30.38
C SER A 240 -4.02 -0.17 29.11
N SER A 241 -5.09 -0.95 29.22
CA SER A 241 -5.89 -1.45 28.08
C SER A 241 -7.08 -0.54 27.78
N ASP A 242 -7.19 0.63 28.42
CA ASP A 242 -8.21 1.63 28.09
C ASP A 242 -8.08 2.07 26.62
N PRO A 243 -9.12 1.86 25.78
CA PRO A 243 -9.05 2.22 24.37
C PRO A 243 -8.75 3.69 24.10
N ASN A 244 -9.18 4.62 24.96
CA ASN A 244 -8.95 6.06 24.79
C ASN A 244 -7.49 6.44 25.08
N GLU A 245 -6.84 5.76 26.02
CA GLU A 245 -5.42 5.94 26.28
C GLU A 245 -4.57 5.43 25.12
N LEU A 246 -4.93 4.26 24.55
CA LEU A 246 -4.29 3.71 23.35
C LEU A 246 -4.48 4.62 22.13
N LEU A 247 -5.69 5.14 21.93
CA LEU A 247 -5.98 6.10 20.87
C LEU A 247 -5.16 7.41 21.03
N SER A 248 -5.01 7.88 22.25
CA SER A 248 -4.17 9.06 22.55
C SER A 248 -2.71 8.81 22.18
N ALA A 249 -2.18 7.62 22.48
CA ALA A 249 -0.83 7.21 22.09
C ALA A 249 -0.66 7.08 20.55
N LEU A 250 -1.70 6.63 19.85
CA LEU A 250 -1.73 6.60 18.40
C LEU A 250 -1.63 8.01 17.81
N ARG A 251 -2.34 8.99 18.36
CA ARG A 251 -2.31 10.39 17.89
C ARG A 251 -0.94 11.07 18.10
N SER A 252 -0.22 10.74 19.18
CA SER A 252 1.15 11.24 19.43
C SER A 252 2.22 10.58 18.56
N THR A 253 1.85 9.57 17.77
CA THR A 253 2.75 8.81 16.89
C THR A 253 2.85 9.38 15.46
N THR A 254 2.14 10.49 15.18
CA THR A 254 2.15 11.18 13.88
C THR A 254 3.41 12.01 13.65
#